data_AF-A0A7J2V107-F1
#
_entry.id   AF-A0A7J2V107-F1
#
_cell.length_a   1.000
_cell.length_b   1.000
_cell.length_c   1.000
_cell.angle_alpha   90.00
_cell.angle_beta   90.00
_cell.angle_gamma   90.00
#
_symmetry.space_group_name_H-M   'P 1'
#
loop_
_entity.id
_entity.type
_entity.pdbx_description
1 polymer ?
#
loop_
_entity_poly.entity_id
_entity_poly.type
_entity_poly.pdbx_seq_one_letter_code
_entity_poly.pdbx_strand_id
1 'polypeptide(L)'
;MLHRYLDNVEKYYGIGHVAWRELSDPEDLVKSILGSSILSIIADRLTEQEVKVLKTAYEGGYFNYPKNSRQTDIGSMLDRSKVTISIHIRKALRKIVSDVIKTIYYTEQGAGK
;
A
#
# COMPACT_ATOMS: atom_id res chain seq x y z
N MET A 1 -25.19 19.49 11.28
CA MET A 1 -24.01 20.36 11.08
C MET A 1 -22.96 19.69 10.19
N LEU A 2 -22.56 18.43 10.47
CA LEU A 2 -21.60 17.67 9.67
C LEU A 2 -21.98 17.48 8.19
N HIS A 3 -23.22 17.08 7.90
CA HIS A 3 -23.70 16.91 6.51
C HIS A 3 -23.54 18.18 5.67
N ARG A 4 -23.94 19.34 6.20
CA ARG A 4 -23.75 20.65 5.55
C ARG A 4 -22.27 21.01 5.32
N TYR A 5 -21.37 20.56 6.19
CA TYR A 5 -19.94 20.73 5.99
C TYR A 5 -19.44 19.83 4.84
N LEU A 6 -19.82 18.56 4.82
CA LEU A 6 -19.48 17.63 3.74
C LEU A 6 -20.00 18.10 2.38
N ASP A 7 -21.24 18.59 2.31
CA ASP A 7 -21.83 19.18 1.11
C ASP A 7 -21.00 20.37 0.60
N ASN A 8 -20.51 21.22 1.50
CA ASN A 8 -19.68 22.37 1.14
C ASN A 8 -18.30 21.94 0.63
N VAL A 9 -17.69 20.93 1.26
CA VAL A 9 -16.37 20.42 0.87
C VAL A 9 -16.47 19.73 -0.50
N GLU A 10 -17.49 18.91 -0.74
CA GLU A 10 -17.71 18.29 -2.05
C GLU A 10 -18.00 19.32 -3.14
N LYS A 11 -18.78 20.38 -2.83
CA LYS A 11 -19.02 21.49 -3.75
C LYS A 11 -17.73 22.26 -4.09
N TYR A 12 -16.81 22.39 -3.14
CA TYR A 12 -15.55 23.13 -3.34
C TYR A 12 -14.51 22.31 -4.11
N TYR A 13 -14.33 21.04 -3.77
CA TYR A 13 -13.29 20.17 -4.36
C TYR A 13 -13.77 19.37 -5.58
N GLY A 14 -15.08 19.32 -5.85
CA GLY A 14 -15.70 18.59 -6.94
C GLY A 14 -16.32 17.26 -6.49
N ILE A 15 -17.43 16.89 -7.14
CA ILE A 15 -18.16 15.64 -6.87
C ILE A 15 -17.22 14.45 -7.10
N GLY A 16 -17.14 13.55 -6.12
CA GLY A 16 -16.27 12.37 -6.17
C GLY A 16 -14.79 12.62 -5.86
N HIS A 17 -14.38 13.86 -5.57
CA HIS A 17 -13.03 14.17 -5.08
C HIS A 17 -12.93 14.19 -3.55
N VAL A 18 -14.05 13.93 -2.87
CA VAL A 18 -14.16 13.88 -1.42
C VAL A 18 -14.73 12.53 -1.04
N ALA A 19 -14.05 11.83 -0.14
CA ALA A 19 -14.54 10.60 0.47
C ALA A 19 -14.65 10.82 1.98
N TRP A 20 -15.77 10.39 2.56
CA TRP A 20 -15.95 10.37 4.01
C TRP A 20 -16.34 8.98 4.47
N ARG A 21 -16.00 8.69 5.73
CA ARG A 21 -16.42 7.49 6.43
C ARG A 21 -16.78 7.89 7.85
N GLU A 22 -17.98 7.54 8.29
CA GLU A 22 -18.34 7.69 9.69
C GLU A 22 -17.53 6.67 10.51
N LEU A 23 -16.80 7.16 11.51
CA LEU A 23 -15.99 6.35 12.40
C LEU A 23 -16.68 6.38 13.75
N SER A 24 -17.25 5.24 14.14
CA SER A 24 -18.05 5.13 15.37
C SER A 24 -17.16 5.06 16.62
N ASP A 25 -15.88 4.69 16.46
CA ASP A 25 -14.93 4.49 17.55
C ASP A 25 -13.64 5.32 17.31
N PRO A 26 -13.18 6.12 18.31
CA PRO A 26 -11.85 6.71 18.30
C PRO A 26 -10.72 5.73 17.96
N GLU A 27 -10.86 4.44 18.32
CA GLU A 27 -9.89 3.41 17.99
C GLU A 27 -9.80 3.17 16.47
N ASP A 28 -10.91 3.28 15.73
CA ASP A 28 -10.93 3.13 14.27
C ASP A 28 -10.25 4.31 13.55
N LEU A 29 -10.35 5.51 14.13
CA LEU A 29 -9.63 6.70 13.65
C LEU A 29 -8.12 6.53 13.83
N VAL A 30 -7.70 6.08 15.01
CA VAL A 30 -6.28 5.79 15.30
C VAL A 30 -5.77 4.71 14.35
N LYS A 31 -6.51 3.62 14.16
CA LYS A 31 -6.15 2.56 13.20
C LYS A 31 -6.05 3.08 11.77
N SER A 32 -6.95 3.94 11.31
CA SER A 32 -6.88 4.46 9.93
C SER A 32 -5.70 5.40 9.72
N ILE A 33 -5.47 6.34 10.66
CA ILE A 33 -4.38 7.31 10.57
C ILE A 33 -3.02 6.61 10.68
N LEU A 34 -2.87 5.70 11.64
CA LEU A 34 -1.65 4.90 11.80
C LEU A 34 -1.44 4.00 10.58
N GLY A 35 -2.50 3.37 10.07
CA GLY A 35 -2.45 2.52 8.88
C GLY A 35 -1.91 3.27 7.66
N SER A 36 -2.45 4.45 7.36
CA SER A 36 -1.95 5.29 6.24
C SER A 36 -0.51 5.75 6.46
N SER A 37 -0.14 6.09 7.70
CA SER A 37 1.20 6.55 8.03
C SER A 37 2.23 5.43 7.88
N ILE A 38 1.89 4.21 8.33
CA ILE A 38 2.72 3.01 8.18
C ILE A 38 2.91 2.68 6.69
N LEU A 39 1.85 2.75 5.88
CA LEU A 39 1.94 2.53 4.44
C LEU A 39 2.86 3.55 3.77
N SER A 40 2.80 4.83 4.17
CA SER A 40 3.72 5.87 3.67
C SER A 40 5.17 5.55 4.01
N ILE A 41 5.45 5.19 5.27
CA ILE A 41 6.81 4.84 5.72
C ILE A 41 7.35 3.63 4.94
N ILE A 42 6.51 2.61 4.69
CA ILE A 42 6.88 1.44 3.90
C ILE A 42 7.18 1.84 2.46
N ALA A 43 6.34 2.70 1.87
CA ALA A 43 6.51 3.18 0.50
C ALA A 43 7.82 3.96 0.33
N ASP A 44 8.20 4.81 1.30
CA ASP A 44 9.43 5.61 1.27
C ASP A 44 10.72 4.78 1.26
N ARG A 45 10.65 3.52 1.71
CA ARG A 45 11.82 2.61 1.71
C ARG A 45 12.00 1.89 0.39
N LEU A 46 11.00 1.88 -0.48
CA LEU A 46 11.07 1.25 -1.80
C LEU A 46 11.81 2.19 -2.76
N THR A 47 12.69 1.61 -3.55
CA THR A 47 13.31 2.35 -4.66
C THR A 47 12.29 2.55 -5.79
N GLU A 48 12.49 3.58 -6.62
CA GLU A 48 11.63 3.82 -7.78
C GLU A 48 11.50 2.58 -8.68
N GLN A 49 12.58 1.81 -8.86
CA GLN A 49 12.57 0.58 -9.65
C GLN A 49 11.76 -0.54 -8.99
N GLU A 50 11.84 -0.67 -7.66
CA GLU A 50 11.03 -1.63 -6.91
C GLU A 50 9.54 -1.27 -7.00
N VAL A 51 9.19 0.02 -6.87
CA VAL A 51 7.81 0.49 -7.04
C VAL A 51 7.31 0.22 -8.45
N LYS A 52 8.11 0.55 -9.48
CA LYS A 52 7.75 0.30 -10.88
C LYS A 52 7.52 -1.18 -11.18
N VAL A 53 8.39 -2.06 -10.67
CA VAL A 53 8.26 -3.51 -10.82
C VAL A 53 7.03 -4.03 -10.08
N LEU A 54 6.79 -3.61 -8.84
CA LEU A 54 5.62 -4.02 -8.07
C LEU A 54 4.30 -3.56 -8.71
N LYS A 55 4.25 -2.31 -9.19
CA LYS A 55 3.07 -1.78 -9.91
C LYS A 55 2.78 -2.61 -11.15
N THR A 56 3.78 -2.82 -12.00
CA THR A 56 3.63 -3.63 -13.23
C THR A 56 3.21 -5.06 -12.91
N ALA A 57 3.80 -5.67 -11.87
CA ALA A 57 3.44 -7.01 -11.43
C ALA A 57 1.99 -7.07 -10.91
N TYR A 58 1.56 -6.08 -10.13
CA TYR A 58 0.20 -5.98 -9.61
C TYR A 58 -0.83 -5.81 -10.73
N GLU A 59 -0.63 -4.83 -11.61
CA GLU A 59 -1.51 -4.56 -12.75
C GLU A 59 -1.55 -5.74 -13.74
N GLY A 60 -0.43 -6.43 -13.93
CA GLY A 60 -0.36 -7.65 -14.73
C GLY A 60 -0.99 -8.88 -14.07
N GLY A 61 -1.43 -8.81 -12.81
CA GLY A 61 -1.99 -9.94 -12.09
C GLY A 61 -0.98 -11.05 -11.77
N TYR A 62 0.30 -10.68 -11.57
CA TYR A 62 1.34 -11.59 -11.09
C TYR A 62 1.05 -12.17 -9.70
N PHE A 63 0.37 -11.37 -8.87
CA PHE A 63 -0.01 -11.73 -7.50
C PHE A 63 -1.38 -12.43 -7.41
N ASN A 64 -2.09 -12.60 -8.53
CA ASN A 64 -3.40 -13.25 -8.56
C ASN A 64 -3.27 -14.78 -8.44
N TYR A 65 -4.37 -15.42 -8.04
CA TYR A 65 -4.57 -16.84 -8.18
C TYR A 65 -5.83 -17.11 -9.02
N PRO A 66 -5.74 -17.78 -10.19
CA PRO A 66 -4.50 -18.14 -10.89
C PRO A 66 -3.70 -16.91 -11.34
N LYS A 67 -2.41 -17.10 -11.65
CA LYS A 67 -1.55 -15.99 -12.11
C LYS A 67 -1.90 -15.60 -13.53
N ASN A 68 -2.10 -14.30 -13.76
CA ASN A 68 -2.35 -13.75 -15.09
C ASN A 68 -1.07 -13.35 -15.82
N SER A 69 0.02 -13.10 -15.08
CA SER A 69 1.32 -12.71 -15.62
C SER A 69 2.47 -13.40 -14.89
N ARG A 70 3.56 -13.64 -15.62
CA ARG A 70 4.82 -14.21 -15.13
C ARG A 70 5.89 -13.13 -15.04
N GLN A 71 6.98 -13.44 -14.34
CA GLN A 71 8.15 -12.54 -14.25
C GLN A 71 8.80 -12.26 -15.61
N THR A 72 8.66 -13.19 -16.57
CA THR A 72 9.12 -12.99 -17.95
C THR A 72 8.34 -11.88 -18.63
N ASP A 73 7.03 -11.85 -18.43
CA ASP A 73 6.12 -10.92 -19.09
C ASP A 73 6.34 -9.51 -18.52
N ILE A 74 6.47 -9.39 -17.19
CA ILE A 74 6.90 -8.15 -16.53
C ILE A 74 8.28 -7.70 -17.03
N GLY A 75 9.20 -8.64 -17.23
CA GLY A 75 10.53 -8.37 -17.77
C GLY A 75 10.48 -7.77 -19.16
N SER A 76 9.65 -8.33 -20.05
CA SER A 76 9.40 -7.81 -21.39
C SER A 76 8.79 -6.40 -21.36
N MET A 77 7.85 -6.12 -20.45
CA MET A 77 7.24 -4.79 -20.32
C MET A 77 8.21 -3.71 -19.83
N LEU A 78 9.23 -4.11 -19.06
CA LEU A 78 10.19 -3.19 -18.43
C LEU A 78 11.57 -3.20 -19.11
N ASP A 79 11.75 -3.96 -20.19
CA ASP A 79 13.04 -4.20 -20.85
C ASP A 79 14.11 -4.69 -19.86
N ARG A 80 13.77 -5.72 -19.07
CA ARG A 80 14.64 -6.31 -18.04
C ARG A 80 14.56 -7.83 -18.05
N SER A 81 15.64 -8.47 -17.62
CA SER A 81 15.66 -9.92 -17.50
C SER A 81 14.69 -10.41 -16.41
N LYS A 82 14.15 -11.63 -16.57
CA LYS A 82 13.38 -12.33 -15.53
C LYS A 82 14.11 -12.34 -14.18
N VAL A 83 15.42 -12.52 -14.19
CA VAL A 83 16.26 -12.56 -12.98
C VAL A 83 16.23 -11.21 -12.28
N THR A 84 16.39 -10.12 -13.03
CA THR A 84 16.30 -8.74 -12.53
C THR A 84 14.93 -8.46 -11.90
N ILE A 85 13.84 -8.83 -12.57
CA ILE A 85 12.48 -8.71 -12.02
C ILE A 85 12.34 -9.48 -10.71
N SER A 86 12.82 -10.72 -10.67
CA SER A 86 12.78 -11.52 -9.44
C SER A 86 13.58 -10.90 -8.30
N ILE A 87 14.71 -10.24 -8.59
CA ILE A 87 15.51 -9.53 -7.57
C ILE A 87 14.72 -8.35 -7.01
N HIS A 88 14.14 -7.52 -7.88
CA HIS A 88 13.36 -6.35 -7.43
C HIS A 88 12.14 -6.78 -6.59
N ILE A 89 11.38 -7.78 -7.03
CA ILE A 89 10.24 -8.29 -6.26
C ILE A 89 10.69 -8.78 -4.88
N ARG A 90 11.74 -9.61 -4.81
CA ARG A 90 12.22 -10.13 -3.51
C ARG A 90 12.73 -9.02 -2.59
N LYS A 91 13.49 -8.05 -3.12
CA LYS A 91 13.99 -6.92 -2.32
C LYS A 91 12.86 -6.05 -1.79
N ALA A 92 11.88 -5.73 -2.64
CA ALA A 92 10.71 -4.95 -2.26
C ALA A 92 9.86 -5.67 -1.20
N LEU A 93 9.51 -6.94 -1.44
CA LEU A 93 8.75 -7.75 -0.48
C LEU A 93 9.49 -7.93 0.84
N ARG A 94 10.82 -8.10 0.83
CA ARG A 94 11.61 -8.18 2.06
C ARG A 94 11.48 -6.90 2.90
N LYS A 95 11.50 -5.71 2.28
CA LYS A 95 11.32 -4.43 2.99
C LYS A 95 9.94 -4.35 3.61
N ILE A 96 8.89 -4.60 2.81
CA ILE A 96 7.49 -4.57 3.24
C ILE A 96 7.27 -5.55 4.40
N VAL A 97 7.63 -6.82 4.21
CA VAL A 97 7.45 -7.86 5.23
C VAL A 97 8.24 -7.55 6.49
N SER A 98 9.48 -7.06 6.37
CA SER A 98 10.28 -6.67 7.54
C SER A 98 9.60 -5.58 8.37
N ASP A 99 8.92 -4.63 7.75
CA ASP A 99 8.28 -3.52 8.47
C ASP A 99 6.95 -3.95 9.06
N VAL A 100 6.15 -4.71 8.31
CA VAL A 100 4.91 -5.33 8.84
C VAL A 100 5.22 -6.18 10.07
N ILE A 101 6.24 -7.04 9.99
CA ILE A 101 6.69 -7.89 11.10
C ILE A 101 7.08 -7.03 12.30
N LYS A 102 7.90 -6.00 12.10
CA LYS A 102 8.29 -5.09 13.18
C LYS A 102 7.09 -4.43 13.82
N THR A 103 6.17 -3.88 13.02
CA THR A 103 4.95 -3.25 13.53
C THR A 103 4.16 -4.20 14.41
N ILE A 104 3.92 -5.44 13.96
CA ILE A 104 3.18 -6.46 14.73
C ILE A 104 3.90 -6.76 16.06
N TYR A 105 5.21 -7.02 16.04
CA TYR A 105 5.96 -7.36 17.25
C TYR A 105 6.15 -6.18 18.22
N TYR A 106 6.17 -4.93 17.74
CA TYR A 106 6.14 -3.75 18.62
C TYR A 106 4.79 -3.61 19.34
N THR A 107 3.68 -4.00 18.71
CA THR A 107 2.36 -3.98 19.34
C THR A 107 2.23 -5.03 20.45
N GLU A 108 2.82 -6.21 20.29
CA GLU A 108 2.77 -7.29 21.29
C GLU A 108 3.59 -6.98 22.56
N GLN A 109 4.71 -6.27 22.46
CA GLN A 109 5.52 -5.89 23.64
C GLN A 109 4.97 -4.68 24.41
N GLY A 110 4.06 -3.90 23.81
CA GLY A 110 3.42 -2.75 24.44
C GLY A 110 2.15 -3.09 25.24
N ALA A 111 1.51 -4.23 24.97
CA ALA A 111 0.24 -4.64 25.60
C ALA A 111 0.41 -5.34 26.97
N GLY A 112 1.65 -5.44 27.47
CA GLY A 112 1.99 -6.11 28.73
C GLY A 112 2.31 -5.19 29.91
N LYS A 113 1.89 -3.92 29.89
CA LYS A 113 2.02 -2.99 31.03
C LYS A 113 0.71 -2.31 31.35
#